data_AF-A0A6H0DX19-F1
#
_entry.id   AF-A0A6H0DX19-F1
#
_cell.length_a   1.000
_cell.length_b   1.000
_cell.length_c   1.000
_cell.angle_alpha   90.00
_cell.angle_beta   90.00
_cell.angle_gamma   90.00
#
_symmetry.space_group_name_H-M   'P 1'
#
loop_
_entity.id
_entity.type
_entity.pdbx_description
1 polymer ?
#
loop_
_entity_poly.entity_id
_entity_poly.type
_entity_poly.pdbx_seq_one_letter_code
_entity_poly.pdbx_strand_id
1 'polypeptide(L)' 'MIVDRILALLAFALLAAFLAIIAVKVNRVDLYVACLIGLGLAGYDMWRQLVRGRPRH' A
#
# COMPACT_ATOMS: atom_id res chain seq x y z
N MET A 1 2.18 -11.53 -14.69
CA MET A 1 0.99 -11.76 -15.53
C MET A 1 -0.16 -10.94 -14.94
N ILE A 2 -1.26 -10.65 -15.65
CA ILE A 2 -2.24 -9.62 -15.22
C ILE A 2 -2.77 -9.80 -13.78
N VAL A 3 -2.81 -11.05 -13.32
CA VAL A 3 -3.16 -11.48 -11.97
C VAL A 3 -2.24 -10.86 -10.90
N ASP A 4 -0.92 -10.80 -11.12
CA ASP A 4 0.03 -10.18 -10.17
C ASP A 4 -0.30 -8.70 -9.95
N ARG A 5 -0.66 -7.97 -11.01
CA ARG A 5 -1.04 -6.55 -10.92
C ARG A 5 -2.36 -6.35 -10.19
N ILE A 6 -3.34 -7.21 -10.45
CA ILE A 6 -4.65 -7.18 -9.76
C ILE A 6 -4.47 -7.48 -8.28
N LEU A 7 -3.68 -8.50 -7.93
CA LEU A 7 -3.37 -8.81 -6.52
C LEU A 7 -2.62 -7.68 -5.83
N ALA A 8 -1.65 -7.05 -6.50
CA ALA A 8 -0.94 -5.90 -5.95
C ALA A 8 -1.89 -4.73 -5.65
N LEU A 9 -2.77 -4.38 -6.61
CA LEU A 9 -3.80 -3.36 -6.43
C LEU A 9 -4.76 -3.69 -5.28
N LEU A 10 -5.21 -4.94 -5.21
CA LEU A 10 -6.11 -5.40 -4.15
C LEU A 10 -5.43 -5.35 -2.78
N ALA A 11 -4.19 -5.82 -2.67
CA ALA A 11 -3.41 -5.80 -1.44
C ALA A 11 -3.18 -4.36 -0.96
N PHE A 12 -2.85 -3.45 -1.87
CA PHE A 12 -2.70 -2.04 -1.54
C PHE A 12 -4.02 -1.39 -1.11
N ALA A 13 -5.12 -1.69 -1.80
CA ALA A 13 -6.44 -1.17 -1.44
C ALA A 13 -6.88 -1.66 -0.05
N LEU A 14 -6.67 -2.94 0.26
CA LEU A 14 -6.95 -3.51 1.58
C LEU A 14 -6.08 -2.88 2.67
N LEU A 15 -4.79 -2.70 2.39
CA LEU A 15 -3.86 -2.01 3.29
C LEU A 15 -4.35 -0.58 3.57
N ALA A 16 -4.62 0.20 2.53
CA ALA A 16 -5.11 1.57 2.65
C ALA A 16 -6.41 1.65 3.47
N ALA A 17 -7.37 0.76 3.20
CA ALA A 17 -8.64 0.69 3.93
C ALA A 17 -8.42 0.37 5.41
N PHE A 18 -7.55 -0.60 5.72
CA PHE A 18 -7.24 -0.98 7.09
C PHE A 18 -6.58 0.16 7.87
N LEU A 19 -5.57 0.82 7.29
CA LEU A 19 -4.90 1.95 7.92
C LEU A 19 -5.87 3.13 8.12
N ALA A 20 -6.76 3.40 7.16
CA ALA A 20 -7.76 4.45 7.29
C ALA A 20 -8.72 4.17 8.47
N ILE A 21 -9.21 2.93 8.60
CA ILE A 21 -10.06 2.53 9.72
C ILE A 21 -9.33 2.74 11.04
N ILE A 22 -8.09 2.25 11.15
CA ILE A 22 -7.27 2.38 12.36
C ILE A 22 -7.04 3.85 12.73
N ALA A 23 -6.69 4.68 11.75
CA ALA A 23 -6.41 6.09 11.96
C ALA A 23 -7.64 6.84 12.50
N VAL A 24 -8.82 6.58 11.92
CA VAL A 24 -10.09 7.18 12.37
C VAL A 24 -10.48 6.68 13.76
N LYS A 25 -10.33 5.38 14.03
CA LYS A 25 -10.84 4.74 15.26
C LYS A 25 -9.97 5.02 16.49
N VAL A 26 -8.67 5.21 16.31
CA VAL A 26 -7.72 5.45 17.40
C VAL A 26 -7.43 6.95 17.59
N ASN A 27 -7.53 7.76 16.52
CA ASN A 27 -7.39 9.22 16.53
C ASN A 27 -6.14 9.72 17.30
N ARG A 28 -4.98 9.14 16.99
CA ARG A 28 -3.67 9.51 17.57
C ARG A 28 -2.78 10.07 16.46
N VAL A 29 -2.12 11.20 16.71
CA VAL A 29 -1.24 11.87 15.73
C VAL A 29 -0.07 10.97 15.30
N ASP A 30 0.63 10.33 16.25
CA ASP A 30 1.69 9.35 15.93
C ASP A 30 1.24 8.23 15.00
N LEU A 31 -0.01 7.79 15.15
CA LEU A 31 -0.57 6.73 14.33
C LEU A 31 -0.81 7.20 12.90
N TYR A 32 -1.27 8.45 12.70
CA TYR A 32 -1.40 9.02 11.36
C TYR A 32 -0.05 9.10 10.65
N VAL A 33 1.02 9.47 11.36
CA VAL A 33 2.38 9.54 10.80
C VAL A 33 2.86 8.15 10.39
N ALA A 34 2.72 7.16 11.27
CA ALA A 34 3.04 5.76 10.94
C ALA A 34 2.22 5.25 9.75
N CYS A 35 0.93 5.62 9.69
CA CYS A 35 0.06 5.25 8.59
C CYS A 35 0.51 5.85 7.26
N LEU A 36 0.85 7.14 7.23
CA LEU A 36 1.33 7.83 6.04
C LEU A 36 2.65 7.25 5.53
N ILE A 37 3.58 6.93 6.44
CA ILE A 37 4.86 6.32 6.07
C ILE A 37 4.63 4.92 5.47
N GLY A 38 3.81 4.10 6.12
CA GLY A 38 3.46 2.77 5.63
C GLY A 38 2.76 2.81 4.27
N LEU A 39 1.81 3.73 4.10
CA LEU A 39 1.10 3.93 2.85
C LEU A 39 2.03 4.42 1.73
N GLY A 40 2.96 5.33 2.05
CA GLY A 40 3.97 5.82 1.11
C GLY A 40 4.93 4.72 0.65
N LEU A 41 5.42 3.89 1.57
CA LEU A 41 6.28 2.74 1.27
C LEU A 41 5.55 1.69 0.43
N ALA A 42 4.32 1.34 0.79
CA ALA A 42 3.50 0.40 0.03
C ALA A 42 3.15 0.95 -1.36
N GLY A 43 2.88 2.25 -1.46
CA GLY A 43 2.63 2.93 -2.72
C GLY A 43 3.88 2.94 -3.61
N TYR A 44 5.06 3.11 -3.00
CA TYR A 44 6.34 3.01 -3.70
C TYR A 44 6.62 1.60 -4.21
N ASP A 45 6.35 0.56 -3.41
CA ASP A 45 6.48 -0.83 -3.85
C ASP A 45 5.53 -1.14 -5.01
N MET A 46 4.27 -0.68 -4.92
CA MET A 46 3.31 -0.86 -6.00
C MET A 46 3.71 -0.10 -7.26
N TRP A 47 4.18 1.15 -7.15
CA TRP A 47 4.72 1.92 -8.28
C TRP A 47 5.90 1.19 -8.93
N ARG A 48 6.79 0.61 -8.11
CA ARG A 48 7.92 -0.18 -8.57
C ARG A 48 7.47 -1.45 -9.29
N GLN A 49 6.47 -2.18 -8.79
CA GLN A 49 5.92 -3.36 -9.46
C GLN A 49 5.19 -3.01 -10.76
N LEU A 50 4.51 -1.86 -10.81
CA LEU A 50 3.70 -1.45 -11.95
C LEU A 50 4.56 -0.87 -13.10
N VAL A 51 5.53 -0.02 -12.76
CA VAL A 51 6.43 0.69 -13.71
C VAL A 51 7.67 -0.13 -14.05
N ARG A 52 8.25 -0.81 -13.06
CA ARG A 52 9.43 -1.65 -13.22
C ARG A 52 8.97 -3.09 -13.36
N GLY A 53 8.29 -3.37 -14.48
CA GLY A 53 8.04 -4.74 -14.91
C GLY A 53 9.38 -5.47 -15.01
N ARG A 54 9.76 -6.16 -13.94
CA ARG A 54 11.07 -6.81 -13.85
C ARG A 54 11.04 -8.00 -14.82
N PRO A 55 11.94 -8.07 -15.81
CA PRO A 55 12.26 -9.32 -16.48
C PRO A 55 12.73 -10.27 -15.39
N ARG A 56 11.96 -11.33 -15.14
CA ARG A 56 12.45 -12.49 -14.38
C ARG A 56 13.37 -13.24 -15.35
N HIS A 57 14.67 -13.15 -15.09
CA HIS A 57 15.60 -14.22 -15.49
C HIS A 57 15.24 -15.50 -14.73
#